data_AF-A0A944VUD3-F1
#
_entry.id   AF-A0A944VUD3-F1
#
_cell.length_a   1.000
_cell.length_b   1.000
_cell.length_c   1.000
_cell.angle_alpha   90.00
_cell.angle_beta   90.00
_cell.angle_gamma   90.00
#
_symmetry.space_group_name_H-M   'P 1'
#
loop_
_entity.id
_entity.type
_entity.pdbx_description
1 polymer ?
#
loop_
_entity_poly.entity_id
_entity_poly.type
_entity_poly.pdbx_seq_one_letter_code
_entity_poly.pdbx_strand_id
1 'polypeptide(L)' 'PIIAITATAIKEELEKCLIVGMDDYITKAIDSQVLMKKIKTITGRVA' A
#
# COMPACT_ATOMS: atom_id res chain seq x y z
N PRO A 1 7.20 -6.62 -5.22
CA PRO A 1 6.30 -6.00 -4.22
C PRO A 1 6.73 -4.58 -3.85
N ILE A 2 5.94 -3.58 -4.27
CA ILE A 2 6.10 -2.14 -4.02
C ILE A 2 4.82 -1.63 -3.34
N ILE A 3 4.96 -0.99 -2.17
CA ILE A 3 3.87 -0.30 -1.47
C ILE A 3 4.14 1.20 -1.49
N ALA A 4 3.22 1.98 -2.05
CA ALA A 4 3.28 3.43 -2.03
C ALA A 4 2.98 3.99 -0.62
N ILE A 5 3.70 5.03 -0.19
CA ILE A 5 3.34 5.77 1.03
C ILE A 5 2.90 7.17 0.61
N THR A 6 1.63 7.50 0.85
CA THR A 6 1.05 8.81 0.52
C THR A 6 0.71 9.62 1.76
N ALA A 7 0.75 10.96 1.67
CA ALA A 7 0.29 11.84 2.73
C ALA A 7 -1.25 11.86 2.86
N THR A 8 -1.98 11.56 1.79
CA THR A 8 -3.45 11.69 1.71
C THR A 8 -4.07 10.59 0.87
N ALA A 9 -5.26 10.12 1.25
CA ALA A 9 -6.02 9.12 0.49
C ALA A 9 -6.87 9.77 -0.61
N ILE A 10 -6.23 10.45 -1.57
CA ILE A 10 -6.93 11.02 -2.72
C ILE A 10 -7.10 9.93 -3.76
N LYS A 11 -8.35 9.57 -4.06
CA LYS A 11 -8.68 8.42 -4.90
C LYS A 11 -7.95 8.42 -6.24
N GLU A 12 -7.88 9.56 -6.94
CA GLU A 12 -7.18 9.66 -8.23
C GLU A 12 -5.67 9.41 -8.11
N GLU A 13 -5.06 9.77 -6.97
CA GLU A 13 -3.63 9.54 -6.73
C GLU A 13 -3.35 8.07 -6.42
N LEU A 14 -4.25 7.44 -5.65
CA LEU A 14 -4.19 6.00 -5.37
C LEU A 14 -4.34 5.17 -6.64
N GLU A 15 -5.27 5.55 -7.52
CA GLU A 15 -5.46 4.90 -8.82
C GLU A 15 -4.23 5.06 -9.72
N LYS A 16 -3.61 6.25 -9.76
CA LYS A 16 -2.36 6.46 -10.49
C LYS A 16 -1.24 5.56 -9.98
N CYS A 17 -1.09 5.41 -8.66
CA CYS A 17 -0.11 4.50 -8.07
C CYS A 17 -0.31 3.05 -8.52
N LEU A 18 -1.55 2.57 -8.55
CA LEU A 18 -1.84 1.21 -9.01
C LEU A 18 -1.60 1.03 -10.52
N ILE A 19 -1.95 2.03 -11.34
CA ILE A 19 -1.77 1.99 -12.80
C ILE A 19 -0.28 1.91 -13.18
N VAL A 20 0.62 2.57 -12.44
CA VAL A 20 2.06 2.51 -12.71
C VAL A 20 2.72 1.19 -12.26
N GLY A 21 1.93 0.22 -11.77
CA GLY A 21 2.41 -1.11 -11.41
C GLY A 21 2.84 -1.25 -9.96
N MET A 22 2.36 -0.39 -9.05
CA MET A 22 2.52 -0.63 -7.61
C MET A 22 1.55 -1.70 -7.12
N ASP A 23 2.00 -2.53 -6.18
CA ASP A 23 1.20 -3.65 -5.66
C ASP A 23 0.16 -3.18 -4.62
N ASP A 24 0.47 -2.12 -3.86
CA ASP A 24 -0.44 -1.54 -2.86
C ASP A 24 -0.03 -0.11 -2.47
N TYR A 25 -0.80 0.53 -1.59
CA TYR A 25 -0.51 1.82 -0.97
C TYR A 25 -0.87 1.85 0.52
N ILE A 26 -0.31 2.82 1.26
CA ILE A 26 -0.65 3.15 2.65
C ILE A 26 -0.58 4.67 2.86
N THR A 27 -1.44 5.21 3.71
CA THR A 27 -1.45 6.64 4.04
C THR A 27 -0.60 6.93 5.28
N LYS A 28 -0.08 8.15 5.37
CA LYS A 28 0.51 8.70 6.59
C LYS A 28 -0.58 9.22 7.53
N ALA A 29 -0.38 9.22 8.85
CA ALA A 29 0.71 8.55 9.57
C ALA A 29 0.59 7.01 9.48
N ILE A 30 1.72 6.30 9.45
CA ILE A 30 1.74 4.86 9.20
C ILE A 30 1.21 4.10 10.42
N ASP A 31 0.20 3.28 10.20
CA ASP A 31 -0.21 2.23 11.13
C ASP A 31 0.60 0.95 10.85
N SER A 32 1.34 0.49 11.86
CA SER A 32 2.21 -0.69 11.75
C SER A 32 1.45 -1.99 11.55
N GLN A 33 0.25 -2.14 12.10
CA GLN A 33 -0.60 -3.31 11.89
C GLN A 33 -1.09 -3.37 10.44
N VAL A 34 -1.51 -2.22 9.90
CA VAL A 34 -1.92 -2.11 8.50
C VAL A 34 -0.76 -2.40 7.56
N LEU A 35 0.43 -1.82 7.82
CA LEU A 35 1.63 -2.08 7.03
C LEU A 35 1.99 -3.56 7.03
N MET A 36 2.00 -4.19 8.20
CA MET A 36 2.37 -5.60 8.29
C MET A 36 1.37 -6.52 7.59
N LYS A 37 0.07 -6.21 7.65
CA LYS A 37 -0.95 -6.92 6.89
C LYS A 37 -0.69 -6.82 5.39
N LYS A 38 -0.43 -5.61 4.87
CA LYS A 38 -0.15 -5.39 3.43
C LYS A 38 1.11 -6.14 2.98
N ILE A 39 2.18 -6.09 3.77
CA ILE A 39 3.43 -6.83 3.48
C ILE A 39 3.15 -8.33 3.37
N LYS A 40 2.40 -8.92 4.31
CA LYS A 40 2.06 -10.35 4.26
C LYS A 40 1.24 -10.69 3.02
N THR A 41 0.26 -9.85 2.67
CA THR A 41 -0.56 -10.01 1.47
C THR A 41 0.29 -10.02 0.20
N ILE A 42 1.14 -9.01 -0.02
CA ILE A 42 1.88 -8.87 -1.28
C ILE A 42 3.11 -9.78 -1.38
N THR A 43 3.57 -10.36 -0.27
CA THR A 43 4.68 -11.33 -0.26
C THR A 43 4.22 -12.78 -0.26
N GLY A 44 2.90 -13.02 -0.26
CA GLY A 44 2.34 -14.38 -0.21
C GLY A 44 2.64 -15.14 1.08
N ARG A 45 3.09 -14.46 2.14
CA ARG A 45 3.32 -15.04 3.47
C ARG A 45 2.02 -15.09 4.26
N VAL A 46 1.02 -15.73 3.68
CA VAL A 46 -0.21 -16.11 4.37
C VAL A 46 0.13 -17.35 5.19
N ALA A 47 -0.09 -17.28 6.51
CA ALA A 47 -0.01 -18.46 7.36
C ALA A 47 -1.10 -19.46 7.00
#